data_AF-A0A2G9NLK9-F1
#
_entry.id   AF-A0A2G9NLK9-F1
#
_cell.length_a   1.000
_cell.length_b   1.000
_cell.length_c   1.000
_cell.angle_alpha   90.00
_cell.angle_beta   90.00
_cell.angle_gamma   90.00
#
_symmetry.space_group_name_H-M   'P 1'
#
loop_
_entity.id
_entity.type
_entity.pdbx_description
1 polymer ?
#
loop_
_entity_poly.entity_id
_entity_poly.type
_entity_poly.pdbx_seq_one_letter_code
_entity_poly.pdbx_strand_id
1 'polypeptide(L)'
;MGRQNMFFGGGQYNPKTNGPLERYLETHDGRTSFPLFKGWKHYEMLWDRGYLEPGMSVIRLMWNDGREDEHFLVMGVREIEGMSELQAHAGREGTQDPKRILSEKNCPPWEAHSLNREPTPR
;
A
#
# COMPACT_ATOMS: atom_id res chain seq x y z
N MET A 1 -3.23 -29.46 3.91
CA MET A 1 -3.30 -28.87 2.55
C MET A 1 -3.71 -27.41 2.71
N GLY A 2 -2.75 -26.49 2.57
CA GLY A 2 -3.00 -25.07 2.77
C GLY A 2 -3.84 -24.53 1.62
N ARG A 3 -4.96 -23.85 1.95
CA ARG A 3 -5.68 -23.03 0.98
C ARG A 3 -4.71 -21.93 0.55
N GLN A 4 -4.11 -22.08 -0.63
CA GLN A 4 -3.53 -20.95 -1.33
C GLN A 4 -4.68 -19.96 -1.53
N ASN A 5 -4.61 -18.80 -0.87
CA ASN A 5 -5.46 -17.66 -1.19
C ASN A 5 -5.21 -17.31 -2.66
N MET A 6 -6.07 -17.85 -3.52
CA MET A 6 -6.02 -17.76 -4.98
C MET A 6 -6.11 -16.31 -5.49
N PHE A 7 -6.37 -15.35 -4.61
CA PHE A 7 -6.47 -13.92 -4.90
C PHE A 7 -5.14 -13.13 -4.84
N PHE A 8 -4.07 -13.66 -4.21
CA PHE A 8 -2.84 -12.87 -3.97
C PHE A 8 -1.59 -13.36 -4.70
N GLY A 9 -1.69 -14.45 -5.46
CA GLY A 9 -0.54 -15.01 -6.19
C GLY A 9 -0.07 -14.19 -7.41
N GLY A 10 -0.88 -13.25 -7.90
CA GLY A 10 -0.58 -12.53 -9.15
C GLY A 10 -1.08 -11.09 -9.28
N GLY A 11 -1.68 -10.49 -8.23
CA GLY A 11 -2.25 -9.14 -8.30
C GLY A 11 -1.29 -8.00 -7.90
N GLN A 12 -0.24 -8.30 -7.16
CA GLN A 12 0.72 -7.30 -6.69
C GLN A 12 1.71 -6.90 -7.79
N TYR A 13 2.17 -5.65 -7.76
CA TYR A 13 3.19 -5.15 -8.68
C TYR A 13 4.43 -6.04 -8.69
N ASN A 14 4.80 -6.51 -9.88
CA ASN A 14 6.03 -7.21 -10.16
C ASN A 14 6.62 -6.65 -11.45
N PRO A 15 7.78 -5.99 -11.39
CA PRO A 15 8.37 -5.32 -12.56
C PRO A 15 8.69 -6.27 -13.71
N LYS A 16 8.93 -7.57 -13.43
CA LYS A 16 9.20 -8.57 -14.46
C LYS A 16 7.99 -8.88 -15.34
N THR A 17 6.78 -8.79 -14.78
CA THR A 17 5.53 -9.15 -15.45
C THR A 17 4.69 -7.94 -15.82
N ASN A 18 4.66 -6.91 -14.98
CA ASN A 18 3.87 -5.69 -15.20
C ASN A 18 4.63 -4.63 -16.01
N GLY A 19 5.97 -4.74 -16.10
CA GLY A 19 6.80 -3.72 -16.71
C GLY A 19 7.03 -2.52 -15.78
N PRO A 20 7.24 -1.31 -16.33
CA PRO A 20 7.45 -0.09 -15.54
C PRO A 20 6.28 0.23 -14.59
N LEU A 21 6.59 0.87 -13.47
CA LEU A 21 5.62 1.26 -12.45
C LEU A 21 4.53 2.16 -13.00
N GLU A 22 4.90 3.13 -13.84
CA GLU A 22 4.01 4.10 -14.47
C GLU A 22 2.89 3.38 -15.21
N ARG A 23 3.26 2.41 -16.05
CA ARG A 23 2.32 1.58 -16.82
C ARG A 23 1.43 0.74 -15.90
N TYR A 24 1.97 0.22 -14.81
CA TYR A 24 1.18 -0.52 -13.83
C TYR A 24 0.12 0.38 -13.18
N LEU A 25 0.51 1.59 -12.78
CA LEU A 25 -0.40 2.58 -12.19
C LEU A 25 -1.44 3.10 -13.19
N GLU A 26 -1.10 3.29 -14.47
CA GLU A 26 -2.05 3.64 -15.52
C GLU A 26 -3.18 2.61 -15.68
N THR A 27 -2.85 1.33 -15.45
CA THR A 27 -3.83 0.24 -15.52
C THR A 27 -4.58 0.01 -14.20
N HIS A 28 -4.11 0.60 -13.10
CA HIS A 28 -4.65 0.49 -11.75
C HIS A 28 -4.81 1.90 -11.15
N ASP A 29 -5.70 2.68 -11.75
CA ASP A 29 -5.88 4.12 -11.48
C ASP A 29 -6.78 4.42 -10.27
N GLY A 30 -7.17 3.39 -9.52
CA GLY A 30 -8.10 3.48 -8.40
C GLY A 30 -9.56 3.65 -8.79
N ARG A 31 -9.93 3.60 -10.08
CA ARG A 31 -11.33 3.63 -10.54
C ARG A 31 -11.90 2.23 -10.75
N THR A 32 -11.15 1.35 -11.39
CA THR A 32 -11.56 -0.05 -11.67
C THR A 32 -10.80 -1.07 -10.83
N SER A 33 -9.58 -0.74 -10.42
CA SER A 33 -8.76 -1.52 -9.50
C SER A 33 -7.75 -0.61 -8.78
N PHE A 34 -7.47 -0.91 -7.52
CA PHE A 34 -6.41 -0.24 -6.77
C PHE A 34 -5.07 -0.93 -7.03
N PRO A 35 -3.98 -0.16 -7.10
CA PRO A 35 -2.66 -0.72 -7.29
C PRO A 35 -2.23 -1.44 -6.00
N LEU A 36 -1.80 -2.69 -6.17
CA LEU A 36 -1.47 -3.59 -5.06
C LEU A 36 0.04 -3.76 -4.96
N PHE A 37 0.59 -3.58 -3.76
CA PHE A 37 2.02 -3.63 -3.50
C PHE A 37 2.33 -4.58 -2.35
N LYS A 38 3.63 -4.84 -2.14
CA LYS A 38 4.09 -5.67 -1.03
C LYS A 38 5.47 -5.21 -0.56
N GLY A 39 5.58 -5.10 0.76
CA GLY A 39 6.85 -4.81 1.41
C GLY A 39 7.23 -3.33 1.39
N TRP A 40 8.22 -3.01 2.22
CA TRP A 40 8.82 -1.68 2.33
C TRP A 40 9.35 -1.13 1.00
N LYS A 41 10.00 -1.97 0.18
CA LYS A 41 10.67 -1.52 -1.05
C LYS A 41 9.72 -0.86 -2.06
N HIS A 42 8.47 -1.33 -2.15
CA HIS A 42 7.49 -0.70 -3.04
C HIS A 42 7.00 0.64 -2.49
N TYR A 43 6.90 0.76 -1.17
CA TYR A 43 6.54 2.02 -0.52
C TYR A 43 7.63 3.08 -0.75
N GLU A 44 8.89 2.72 -0.50
CA GLU A 44 10.05 3.58 -0.76
C GLU A 44 10.11 3.98 -2.24
N MET A 45 9.90 3.04 -3.16
CA MET A 45 9.84 3.35 -4.60
C MET A 45 8.73 4.35 -4.96
N LEU A 46 7.51 4.22 -4.41
CA LEU A 46 6.43 5.17 -4.67
C LEU A 46 6.72 6.55 -4.05
N TRP A 47 7.33 6.56 -2.87
CA TRP A 47 7.74 7.79 -2.19
C TRP A 47 8.80 8.55 -2.98
N ASP A 48 9.90 7.87 -3.35
CA ASP A 48 11.03 8.46 -4.07
C ASP A 48 10.62 8.99 -5.46
N ARG A 49 9.63 8.34 -6.08
CA ARG A 49 9.08 8.81 -7.35
C ARG A 49 8.04 9.92 -7.19
N GLY A 50 7.60 10.23 -5.98
CA GLY A 50 6.64 11.30 -5.69
C GLY A 50 5.17 10.92 -5.84
N TYR A 51 4.85 9.62 -5.94
CA TYR A 51 3.46 9.15 -6.02
C TYR A 51 2.73 9.21 -4.67
N LEU A 52 3.46 9.04 -3.57
CA LEU A 52 2.90 9.20 -2.23
C LEU A 52 2.99 10.66 -1.79
N GLU A 53 1.84 11.27 -1.54
CA GLU A 53 1.74 12.65 -1.05
C GLU A 53 1.36 12.66 0.44
N PRO A 54 2.21 13.28 1.30
CA PRO A 54 1.89 13.50 2.70
C PRO A 54 0.53 14.13 2.93
N GLY A 55 -0.23 13.59 3.88
CA GLY A 55 -1.56 14.07 4.25
C GLY A 55 -2.66 13.78 3.24
N MET A 56 -2.37 13.13 2.10
CA MET A 56 -3.39 12.76 1.10
C MET A 56 -3.39 11.27 0.76
N SER A 57 -2.23 10.68 0.52
CA SER A 57 -2.13 9.28 0.14
C SER A 57 -2.40 8.38 1.34
N VAL A 58 -3.11 7.28 1.10
CA VAL A 58 -3.45 6.29 2.13
C VAL A 58 -2.95 4.92 1.67
N ILE A 59 -2.40 4.14 2.60
CA ILE A 59 -2.14 2.72 2.36
C ILE A 59 -3.10 1.86 3.18
N ARG A 60 -3.58 0.77 2.57
CA ARG A 60 -4.47 -0.20 3.21
C ARG A 60 -3.79 -1.57 3.25
N LEU A 61 -3.50 -2.08 4.45
CA LEU A 61 -3.00 -3.45 4.63
C LEU A 61 -4.18 -4.42 4.63
N MET A 62 -4.18 -5.39 3.71
CA MET A 62 -5.31 -6.30 3.52
C MET A 62 -5.08 -7.68 4.14
N TRP A 63 -5.40 -7.85 5.42
CA TRP A 63 -5.08 -9.09 6.15
C TRP A 63 -5.94 -10.28 5.72
N ASN A 64 -7.23 -10.07 5.42
CA ASN A 64 -8.15 -11.09 4.86
C ASN A 64 -8.15 -12.47 5.55
N ASP A 65 -7.71 -12.55 6.81
CA ASP A 65 -7.56 -13.78 7.60
C ASP A 65 -8.35 -13.75 8.91
N GLY A 66 -9.40 -12.91 8.97
CA GLY A 66 -10.19 -12.66 10.18
C GLY A 66 -9.68 -11.47 11.01
N ARG A 67 -8.53 -10.90 10.64
CA ARG A 67 -8.13 -9.55 11.03
C ARG A 67 -8.70 -8.54 10.04
N GLU A 68 -9.25 -7.43 10.55
CA GLU A 68 -9.70 -6.33 9.71
C GLU A 68 -8.53 -5.65 9.01
N ASP A 69 -8.78 -5.07 7.84
CA ASP A 69 -7.78 -4.27 7.14
C ASP A 69 -7.31 -3.08 7.98
N GLU A 70 -6.09 -2.61 7.75
CA GLU A 70 -5.55 -1.45 8.47
C GLU A 70 -5.30 -0.31 7.49
N HIS A 71 -5.93 0.84 7.70
CA HIS A 71 -5.69 2.05 6.92
C HIS A 71 -4.72 2.98 7.63
N PHE A 72 -3.76 3.48 6.87
CA PHE A 72 -2.80 4.46 7.34
C PHE A 72 -2.69 5.64 6.38
N LEU A 73 -2.81 6.85 6.92
CA LEU A 73 -2.51 8.08 6.21
C LEU A 73 -0.99 8.23 6.08
N VAL A 74 -0.49 8.49 4.88
CA VAL A 74 0.93 8.74 4.66
C VAL A 74 1.27 10.14 5.14
N MET A 75 2.22 10.26 6.07
CA MET A 75 2.72 11.55 6.57
C MET A 75 4.16 11.81 6.10
N GLY A 76 4.92 10.75 5.84
CA GLY A 76 6.29 10.83 5.34
C GLY A 76 6.86 9.45 5.03
N VAL A 77 8.07 9.39 4.44
CA VAL A 77 8.73 8.10 4.16
C VAL A 77 8.94 7.25 5.41
N ARG A 78 9.07 7.88 6.59
CA ARG A 78 9.24 7.21 7.89
C ARG A 78 8.02 7.34 8.80
N GLU A 79 6.91 7.86 8.29
CA GLU A 79 5.79 8.25 9.15
C GLU A 79 4.45 7.95 8.46
N ILE A 80 3.65 7.10 9.08
CA ILE A 80 2.26 6.86 8.70
C ILE A 80 1.37 6.91 9.95
N GLU A 81 0.17 7.46 9.83
CA GLU A 81 -0.76 7.64 10.95
C GLU A 81 -1.95 6.67 10.79
N GLY A 82 -2.26 5.90 11.83
CA GLY A 82 -3.43 5.01 11.81
C GLY A 82 -4.74 5.78 11.75
N MET A 83 -5.61 5.43 10.80
CA MET A 83 -6.92 6.06 10.67
C MET A 83 -7.92 5.40 11.63
N SER A 84 -8.00 5.90 12.87
CA SER A 84 -8.82 5.32 13.95
C SER A 84 -10.32 5.57 13.84
N GLU A 85 -10.75 6.52 12.98
CA GLU A 85 -12.16 6.89 12.83
C GLU A 85 -12.96 5.91 11.93
N LEU A 86 -12.29 4.95 11.29
CA LEU A 86 -12.95 3.95 10.44
C LEU A 86 -13.52 2.82 11.32
N GLN A 87 -14.85 2.80 11.48
CA GLN A 87 -15.60 1.87 12.35
C GLN A 87 -15.33 0.37 12.09
N ALA A 88 -14.95 0.02 10.86
CA ALA A 88 -14.33 -1.23 10.49
C ALA A 88 -13.09 -0.82 9.68
N HIS A 89 -11.95 -1.45 9.92
CA HIS A 89 -10.69 -1.20 9.22
C HIS A 89 -9.77 -0.08 9.76
N ALA A 90 -9.90 0.25 11.05
CA ALA A 90 -8.97 1.18 11.70
C ALA A 90 -7.54 0.61 11.73
N GLY A 91 -6.57 1.42 11.29
CA GLY A 91 -5.15 1.10 11.47
C GLY A 91 -4.75 1.10 12.95
N ARG A 92 -3.59 0.52 13.28
CA ARG A 92 -2.96 0.69 14.62
C ARG A 92 -2.95 2.18 14.98
N GLU A 93 -3.52 2.54 16.14
CA GLU A 93 -3.56 3.93 16.59
C GLU A 93 -2.16 4.56 16.66
N GLY A 94 -2.11 5.86 16.35
CA GLY A 94 -0.90 6.67 16.45
C GLY A 94 0.05 6.50 15.27
N THR A 95 1.15 7.23 15.39
CA THR A 95 2.19 7.32 14.36
C THR A 95 3.09 6.08 14.33
N GLN A 96 3.30 5.52 13.14
CA GLN A 96 4.05 4.30 12.91
C GLN A 96 5.19 4.48 11.90
N ASP A 97 6.23 3.66 12.00
CA ASP A 97 7.28 3.55 10.97
C ASP A 97 6.83 2.55 9.88
N PRO A 98 6.54 3.00 8.64
CA PRO A 98 6.14 2.13 7.54
C PRO A 98 7.20 1.07 7.24
N LYS A 99 8.50 1.35 7.42
CA LYS A 99 9.55 0.35 7.19
C LYS A 99 9.43 -0.81 8.16
N ARG A 100 9.06 -0.53 9.42
CA ARG A 100 8.84 -1.58 10.43
C ARG A 100 7.65 -2.45 10.06
N ILE A 101 6.50 -1.83 9.82
CA ILE A 101 5.23 -2.54 9.54
C ILE A 101 5.32 -3.33 8.23
N LEU A 102 5.76 -2.69 7.15
CA LEU A 102 5.81 -3.28 5.81
C LEU A 102 6.93 -4.32 5.66
N SER A 103 7.86 -4.42 6.61
CA SER A 103 8.89 -5.48 6.61
C SER A 103 8.56 -6.64 7.54
N GLU A 104 7.42 -6.62 8.24
CA GLU A 104 6.98 -7.76 9.07
C GLU A 104 6.81 -9.01 8.18
N LYS A 105 7.30 -10.17 8.65
CA LYS A 105 7.28 -11.44 7.89
C LYS A 105 5.89 -11.80 7.35
N ASN A 106 4.87 -11.49 8.14
CA ASN A 106 3.48 -11.80 7.82
C ASN A 106 2.71 -10.60 7.26
N CYS A 107 3.39 -9.48 6.95
CA CYS A 107 2.72 -8.31 6.39
C CYS A 107 1.99 -8.70 5.08
N PRO A 108 0.68 -8.38 4.97
CA PRO A 108 -0.07 -8.66 3.78
C PRO A 108 0.37 -7.73 2.63
N PRO A 109 -0.06 -8.03 1.39
CA PRO A 109 -0.10 -7.01 0.36
C PRO A 109 -0.91 -5.79 0.80
N TRP A 110 -0.61 -4.64 0.22
CA TRP A 110 -1.25 -3.38 0.56
C TRP A 110 -1.62 -2.56 -0.65
N GLU A 111 -2.79 -1.93 -0.60
CA GLU A 111 -3.28 -1.02 -1.65
C GLU A 111 -2.78 0.39 -1.38
N ALA A 112 -2.50 1.13 -2.45
CA ALA A 112 -2.24 2.56 -2.38
C ALA A 112 -3.44 3.33 -2.94
N HIS A 113 -3.93 4.30 -2.16
CA HIS A 113 -5.05 5.17 -2.52
C HIS A 113 -4.57 6.61 -2.61
N SER A 114 -5.29 7.41 -3.42
CA SER A 114 -5.03 8.84 -3.56
C SER A 114 -3.58 9.15 -3.94
N LEU A 115 -3.04 8.41 -4.90
CA LEU A 115 -1.70 8.66 -5.45
C LEU A 115 -1.68 9.98 -6.21
N ASN A 116 -0.56 10.70 -6.10
CA ASN A 116 -0.31 11.90 -6.90
C ASN A 116 -0.24 11.53 -8.39
N ARG A 117 -1.09 12.16 -9.20
CA ARG A 117 -1.16 11.93 -10.65
C ARG A 117 -0.09 12.68 -11.44
N GLU A 118 0.54 13.67 -10.81
CA GLU A 118 1.62 14.48 -11.36
C GLU A 118 2.83 14.40 -10.40
N PRO A 119 3.43 13.21 -10.27
CA PRO A 119 4.45 12.94 -9.26
C PRO A 119 5.74 13.68 -9.59
N THR A 120 6.38 14.26 -8.58
CA THR A 120 7.73 14.85 -8.69
C THR A 120 8.71 14.02 -7.86
N PRO A 121 9.76 13.43 -8.47
CA PRO A 121 10.75 12.65 -7.74
C PRO A 121 11.41 13.42 -6.59
N ARG A 122 11.69 12.73 -5.49
CA ARG A 122 12.25 13.28 -4.24
C ARG A 122 13.73 12.94 -4.06
#